data_AF-A0A6N3CG17-F1
#
_entry.id   AF-A0A6N3CG17-F1
#
_cell.length_a   1.000
_cell.length_b   1.000
_cell.length_c   1.000
_cell.angle_alpha   90.00
_cell.angle_beta   90.00
_cell.angle_gamma   90.00
#
_symmetry.space_group_name_H-M   'P 1'
#
loop_
_entity.id
_entity.type
_entity.pdbx_description
1 polymer ?
#
loop_
_entity_poly.entity_id
_entity_poly.type
_entity_poly.pdbx_seq_one_letter_code
_entity_poly.pdbx_strand_id
1 'polypeptide(L)'
;MKDKFVNIVIDKNEGSRFLVSEDNSIDTVNLSNDKQISIARINIKDDVTTVCLYENGESKGTISLNIGTKQVKIDSNSNKIIYVDKDIRDLARLYSINLNEGETTNVEKIRGLCKILANIMITTIHMNDYSWGFSKMVIKGKKSFEQDFCPNLIIFTGIASKYIFNKNEENVFADGNIGMLLCQEINNYSINA
;
A
#
# COMPACT_ATOMS: atom_id res chain seq x y z
N MET A 1 3.55 -12.99 25.32
CA MET A 1 3.84 -12.08 24.18
C MET A 1 2.52 -11.45 23.78
N LYS A 2 2.44 -10.12 23.70
CA LYS A 2 1.19 -9.44 23.34
C LYS A 2 0.98 -9.61 21.83
N ASP A 3 0.00 -10.42 21.45
CA ASP A 3 -0.48 -10.54 20.09
C ASP A 3 -0.97 -9.15 19.63
N LYS A 4 -0.11 -8.43 18.91
CA LYS A 4 -0.44 -7.14 18.31
C LYS A 4 -1.36 -7.41 17.12
N PHE A 5 -2.65 -7.22 17.37
CA PHE A 5 -3.75 -7.02 16.41
C PHE A 5 -3.65 -7.76 15.08
N VAL A 6 -4.12 -8.99 15.07
CA VAL A 6 -4.45 -9.74 13.85
C VAL A 6 -5.94 -9.52 13.56
N ASN A 7 -6.27 -8.50 12.77
CA ASN A 7 -7.59 -8.45 12.12
C ASN A 7 -7.48 -9.19 10.79
N ILE A 8 -8.00 -10.43 10.78
CA ILE A 8 -8.14 -11.21 9.55
C ILE A 8 -9.39 -10.72 8.83
N VAL A 9 -9.19 -9.91 7.80
CA VAL A 9 -10.20 -9.74 6.77
C VAL A 9 -9.99 -10.88 5.76
N ILE A 10 -11.08 -11.50 5.31
CA ILE A 10 -11.06 -12.53 4.27
C ILE A 10 -11.57 -11.83 3.03
N ASP A 11 -10.74 -11.74 1.98
CA ASP A 11 -11.24 -11.46 0.65
C ASP A 11 -12.18 -12.61 0.28
N LYS A 12 -13.48 -12.32 0.16
CA LYS A 12 -14.50 -13.37 -0.03
C LYS A 12 -14.47 -13.94 -1.44
N ASN A 13 -13.89 -13.22 -2.40
CA ASN A 13 -13.84 -13.63 -3.79
C ASN A 13 -12.58 -14.45 -4.09
N GLU A 14 -11.45 -14.18 -3.41
CA GLU A 14 -10.18 -14.90 -3.62
C GLU A 14 -9.74 -15.82 -2.46
N GLY A 15 -10.36 -15.72 -1.28
CA GLY A 15 -10.04 -16.57 -0.11
C GLY A 15 -8.75 -16.19 0.64
N SER A 16 -8.10 -15.10 0.26
CA SER A 16 -6.90 -14.58 0.91
C SER A 16 -7.18 -13.93 2.27
N ARG A 17 -6.25 -14.08 3.21
CA ARG A 17 -6.32 -13.50 4.56
C ARG A 17 -5.39 -12.31 4.71
N PHE A 18 -5.78 -11.29 5.44
CA PHE A 18 -4.93 -10.14 5.76
C PHE A 18 -4.34 -10.22 7.19
N LEU A 19 -3.07 -9.86 7.33
CA LEU A 19 -2.38 -9.64 8.62
C LEU A 19 -1.67 -8.29 8.60
N VAL A 20 -1.51 -7.70 9.78
CA VAL A 20 -0.81 -6.43 9.95
C VAL A 20 0.20 -6.57 11.08
N SER A 21 1.44 -6.16 10.85
CA SER A 21 2.52 -6.22 11.84
C SER A 21 3.22 -4.87 11.98
N GLU A 22 3.46 -4.45 13.22
CA GLU A 22 4.15 -3.19 13.55
C GLU A 22 5.62 -3.17 13.13
N ASP A 23 6.24 -4.33 12.98
CA ASP A 23 7.63 -4.45 12.61
C ASP A 23 7.86 -5.58 11.60
N ASN A 24 9.11 -5.69 11.15
CA ASN A 24 9.51 -6.76 10.27
C ASN A 24 9.64 -8.13 10.97
N SER A 25 9.17 -8.30 12.22
CA SER A 25 9.42 -9.48 13.05
C SER A 25 8.78 -10.76 12.53
N ILE A 26 7.75 -10.67 11.68
CA ILE A 26 7.22 -11.85 11.00
C ILE A 26 8.26 -12.32 9.99
N ASP A 27 8.87 -13.45 10.27
CA ASP A 27 9.67 -14.19 9.30
C ASP A 27 8.74 -14.82 8.26
N THR A 28 8.47 -14.06 7.20
CA THR A 28 7.52 -14.45 6.15
C THR A 28 7.99 -15.69 5.38
N VAL A 29 9.30 -15.89 5.26
CA VAL A 29 9.88 -17.05 4.58
C VAL A 29 9.58 -18.31 5.38
N ASN A 30 9.93 -18.31 6.67
CA ASN A 30 9.64 -19.43 7.56
C ASN A 30 8.14 -19.68 7.70
N LEU A 31 7.32 -18.63 7.82
CA LEU A 31 5.86 -18.80 7.87
C LEU A 31 5.30 -19.44 6.59
N SER A 32 5.77 -19.01 5.41
CA SER A 32 5.39 -19.59 4.13
C SER A 32 5.80 -21.07 4.02
N ASN A 33 7.02 -21.40 4.48
CA ASN A 33 7.52 -22.77 4.52
C ASN A 33 6.72 -23.65 5.49
N ASP A 34 6.55 -23.24 6.74
CA ASP A 34 5.93 -24.04 7.79
C ASP A 34 4.44 -24.31 7.50
N LYS A 35 3.77 -23.36 6.84
CA LYS A 35 2.36 -23.49 6.47
C LYS A 35 2.15 -24.03 5.06
N GLN A 36 3.20 -24.12 4.24
CA GLN A 36 3.13 -24.48 2.82
C GLN A 36 2.06 -23.64 2.10
N ILE A 37 2.20 -22.31 2.21
CA ILE A 37 1.28 -21.33 1.62
C ILE A 37 2.02 -20.25 0.84
N SER A 38 1.31 -19.63 -0.10
CA SER A 38 1.74 -18.40 -0.76
C SER A 38 1.46 -17.17 0.13
N ILE A 39 2.44 -16.27 0.24
CA ILE A 39 2.35 -15.05 1.05
C ILE A 39 2.83 -13.84 0.24
N ALA A 40 2.04 -12.77 0.23
CA ALA A 40 2.47 -11.45 -0.21
C ALA A 40 2.71 -10.54 1.00
N ARG A 41 3.94 -10.03 1.15
CA ARG A 41 4.29 -9.07 2.20
C ARG A 41 4.44 -7.68 1.61
N ILE A 42 3.73 -6.72 2.18
CA ILE A 42 3.68 -5.33 1.71
C ILE A 42 4.20 -4.42 2.82
N ASN A 43 5.37 -3.84 2.61
CA ASN A 43 6.00 -2.94 3.56
C ASN A 43 5.87 -1.51 3.10
N ILE A 44 4.99 -0.74 3.74
CA ILE A 44 4.73 0.66 3.40
C ILE A 44 5.60 1.56 4.27
N LYS A 45 6.45 2.37 3.63
CA LYS A 45 7.32 3.34 4.30
C LYS A 45 7.01 4.76 3.81
N ASP A 46 7.84 5.69 4.27
CA ASP A 46 7.74 7.10 3.90
C ASP A 46 7.89 7.32 2.40
N ASP A 47 8.88 6.70 1.75
CA ASP A 47 9.20 7.00 0.35
C ASP A 47 9.00 5.81 -0.60
N VAL A 48 8.90 4.59 -0.09
CA VAL A 48 8.85 3.38 -0.93
C VAL A 48 7.97 2.33 -0.28
N THR A 49 7.18 1.66 -1.11
CA THR A 49 6.47 0.44 -0.73
C THR A 49 7.14 -0.75 -1.38
N THR A 50 7.46 -1.78 -0.59
CA THR A 50 8.06 -3.00 -1.10
C THR A 50 7.07 -4.15 -0.99
N VAL A 51 6.82 -4.84 -2.10
CA VAL A 51 6.02 -6.07 -2.18
C VAL A 51 6.98 -7.24 -2.37
N CYS A 52 7.00 -8.16 -1.41
CA CYS A 52 7.77 -9.41 -1.47
C CYS A 52 6.81 -10.59 -1.53
N LEU A 53 7.12 -11.56 -2.38
CA LEU A 53 6.25 -12.71 -2.63
C LEU A 53 6.99 -13.98 -2.30
N TYR A 54 6.32 -14.85 -1.55
CA TYR A 54 6.86 -16.11 -1.08
C TYR A 54 5.86 -17.24 -1.34
N GLU A 55 6.36 -18.43 -1.65
CA GLU A 55 5.53 -19.63 -1.73
C GLU A 55 6.36 -20.82 -1.28
N ASN A 56 5.81 -21.60 -0.34
CA ASN A 56 6.45 -22.78 0.25
C ASN A 56 7.90 -22.53 0.72
N GLY A 57 8.17 -21.34 1.28
CA GLY A 57 9.49 -20.96 1.76
C GLY A 57 10.44 -20.40 0.70
N GLU A 58 10.02 -20.30 -0.56
CA GLU A 58 10.84 -19.74 -1.64
C GLU A 58 10.43 -18.31 -1.97
N SER A 59 11.41 -17.43 -2.19
CA SER A 59 11.16 -16.08 -2.71
C SER A 59 10.80 -16.16 -4.19
N LYS A 60 9.56 -15.80 -4.53
CA LYS A 60 9.08 -15.70 -5.93
C LYS A 60 9.37 -14.32 -6.52
N GLY A 61 9.57 -13.32 -5.66
CA GLY A 61 10.27 -12.10 -6.03
C GLY A 61 9.93 -10.87 -5.23
N THR A 62 10.42 -9.73 -5.69
CA THR A 62 10.29 -8.44 -4.99
C THR A 62 10.10 -7.29 -5.97
N ILE A 63 9.13 -6.42 -5.68
CA ILE A 63 8.90 -5.14 -6.37
C ILE A 63 8.97 -4.00 -5.34
N SER A 64 9.64 -2.92 -5.72
CA SER A 64 9.60 -1.65 -5.00
C SER A 64 8.85 -0.62 -5.83
N LEU A 65 7.86 0.02 -5.22
CA LEU A 65 7.00 1.04 -5.78
C LEU A 65 7.36 2.42 -5.21
N ASN A 66 7.36 3.46 -6.04
CA ASN A 66 7.41 4.88 -5.65
C ASN A 66 6.06 5.31 -5.06
N ILE A 67 5.63 4.59 -4.03
CA ILE A 67 4.39 4.80 -3.30
C ILE A 67 4.76 4.74 -1.83
N GLY A 68 4.46 5.79 -1.10
CA GLY A 68 4.75 5.92 0.31
C GLY A 68 3.98 7.11 0.87
N THR A 69 4.19 7.40 2.14
CA THR A 69 3.42 8.45 2.82
C THR A 69 3.88 9.85 2.44
N LYS A 70 5.18 10.06 2.22
CA LYS A 70 5.82 11.37 2.00
C LYS A 70 5.97 11.77 0.53
N GLN A 71 5.48 10.92 -0.38
CA GLN A 71 5.20 11.24 -1.78
C GLN A 71 4.37 12.51 -1.94
N VAL A 72 3.50 12.78 -0.97
CA VAL A 72 2.80 14.05 -0.83
C VAL A 72 2.95 14.52 0.62
N LYS A 73 3.59 15.67 0.83
CA LYS A 73 3.68 16.31 2.14
C LYS A 73 2.66 17.43 2.23
N ILE A 74 1.95 17.47 3.35
CA ILE A 74 0.87 18.43 3.59
C ILE A 74 1.17 19.11 4.92
N ASP A 75 1.07 20.43 4.96
CA ASP A 75 1.12 21.16 6.22
C ASP A 75 -0.10 20.81 7.06
N SER A 76 0.10 20.25 8.25
CA SER A 76 -0.99 19.74 9.10
C SER A 76 -1.88 20.83 9.68
N ASN A 77 -1.45 22.10 9.66
CA ASN A 77 -2.23 23.23 10.18
C ASN A 77 -3.07 23.91 9.08
N SER A 78 -2.52 24.05 7.89
CA SER A 78 -3.12 24.82 6.78
C SER A 78 -3.63 23.97 5.63
N ASN A 79 -3.39 22.65 5.67
CA ASN A 79 -3.66 21.69 4.60
C ASN A 79 -2.99 22.08 3.26
N LYS A 80 -1.95 22.91 3.30
CA LYS A 80 -1.19 23.28 2.10
C LYS A 80 -0.27 22.14 1.68
N ILE A 81 -0.25 21.84 0.40
CA ILE A 81 0.70 20.89 -0.18
C ILE A 81 2.09 21.52 -0.11
N ILE A 82 3.00 20.92 0.65
CA ILE A 82 4.40 21.35 0.79
C ILE A 82 5.25 20.76 -0.33
N TYR A 83 4.95 19.51 -0.71
CA TYR A 83 5.74 18.75 -1.67
C TYR A 83 4.88 17.68 -2.33
N VAL A 84 5.14 17.43 -3.61
CA VAL A 84 4.57 16.30 -4.36
C VAL A 84 5.67 15.72 -5.23
N ASP A 85 5.92 14.42 -5.07
CA ASP A 85 6.81 13.68 -5.96
C ASP A 85 6.36 13.82 -7.43
N LYS A 86 7.33 13.88 -8.35
CA LYS A 86 7.04 14.14 -9.77
C LYS A 86 6.17 13.05 -10.38
N ASP A 87 6.46 11.78 -10.09
CA ASP A 87 5.72 10.68 -10.72
C ASP A 87 4.31 10.56 -10.15
N ILE A 88 4.14 10.88 -8.87
CA ILE A 88 2.84 10.98 -8.20
C ILE A 88 2.01 12.12 -8.78
N ARG A 89 2.63 13.28 -9.04
CA ARG A 89 1.96 14.42 -9.67
C ARG A 89 1.47 14.08 -11.07
N ASP A 90 2.32 13.43 -11.86
CA ASP A 90 1.97 13.03 -13.22
C ASP A 90 0.88 11.96 -13.24
N LEU A 91 0.95 10.97 -12.32
CA LEU A 91 -0.10 9.98 -12.15
C LEU A 91 -1.43 10.66 -11.78
N ALA A 92 -1.42 11.55 -10.79
CA ALA A 92 -2.61 12.26 -10.35
C ALA A 92 -3.29 13.04 -11.50
N ARG A 93 -2.49 13.68 -12.37
CA ARG A 93 -2.99 14.41 -13.55
C ARG A 93 -3.72 13.52 -14.54
N LEU A 94 -3.32 12.27 -14.73
CA LEU A 94 -4.06 11.33 -15.60
C LEU A 94 -5.48 11.08 -15.11
N TYR A 95 -5.71 11.20 -13.80
CA TYR A 95 -7.02 11.05 -13.18
C TYR A 95 -7.68 12.41 -12.88
N SER A 96 -7.22 13.48 -13.54
CA SER A 96 -7.72 14.85 -13.34
C SER A 96 -7.59 15.38 -11.90
N ILE A 97 -6.62 14.86 -11.14
CA ILE A 97 -6.28 15.33 -9.79
C ILE A 97 -5.05 16.25 -9.89
N ASN A 98 -5.27 17.55 -9.77
CA ASN A 98 -4.18 18.53 -9.85
C ASN A 98 -3.51 18.73 -8.49
N LEU A 99 -2.26 18.30 -8.32
CA LEU A 99 -1.51 18.50 -7.07
C LEU A 99 -0.40 19.52 -7.29
N ASN A 100 -0.56 20.73 -6.73
CA ASN A 100 0.40 21.81 -6.84
C ASN A 100 0.93 22.20 -5.45
N GLU A 101 2.24 22.38 -5.35
CA GLU A 101 2.87 22.90 -4.13
C GLU A 101 2.37 24.34 -3.85
N GLY A 102 2.15 24.65 -2.58
CA GLY A 102 1.58 25.91 -2.11
C GLY A 102 0.05 25.99 -2.14
N GLU A 103 -0.62 25.08 -2.87
CA GLU A 103 -2.09 25.00 -2.92
C GLU A 103 -2.65 24.33 -1.66
N THR A 104 -3.74 24.86 -1.12
CA THR A 104 -4.51 24.17 -0.08
C THR A 104 -5.27 23.00 -0.70
N THR A 105 -5.08 21.80 -0.15
CA THR A 105 -5.82 20.60 -0.55
C THR A 105 -7.00 20.33 0.38
N ASN A 106 -7.83 19.37 -0.01
CA ASN A 106 -8.91 18.84 0.81
C ASN A 106 -8.82 17.30 0.90
N VAL A 107 -9.58 16.72 1.83
CA VAL A 107 -9.57 15.28 2.10
C VAL A 107 -10.00 14.49 0.88
N GLU A 108 -11.05 14.90 0.17
CA GLU A 108 -11.60 14.17 -0.98
C GLU A 108 -10.59 14.03 -2.12
N LYS A 109 -9.88 15.13 -2.43
CA LYS A 109 -8.86 15.19 -3.47
C LYS A 109 -7.70 14.23 -3.18
N ILE A 110 -7.19 14.24 -1.95
CA ILE A 110 -6.11 13.34 -1.54
C ILE A 110 -6.61 11.90 -1.41
N ARG A 111 -7.86 11.69 -0.97
CA ARG A 111 -8.47 10.35 -0.92
C ARG A 111 -8.62 9.77 -2.32
N GLY A 112 -8.97 10.58 -3.32
CA GLY A 112 -8.97 10.19 -4.74
C GLY A 112 -7.59 9.68 -5.21
N LEU A 113 -6.52 10.39 -4.85
CA LEU A 113 -5.15 9.91 -5.11
C LEU A 113 -4.87 8.59 -4.38
N CYS A 114 -5.20 8.51 -3.09
CA CYS A 114 -4.94 7.33 -2.27
C CYS A 114 -5.66 6.08 -2.80
N LYS A 115 -6.88 6.22 -3.37
CA LYS A 115 -7.59 5.14 -4.06
C LYS A 115 -6.81 4.60 -5.26
N ILE A 116 -6.24 5.49 -6.08
CA ILE A 116 -5.42 5.11 -7.24
C ILE A 116 -4.16 4.36 -6.78
N LEU A 117 -3.47 4.90 -5.77
CA LEU A 117 -2.25 4.28 -5.23
C LEU A 117 -2.54 2.93 -4.56
N ALA A 118 -3.63 2.82 -3.80
CA ALA A 118 -4.08 1.58 -3.19
C ALA A 118 -4.40 0.53 -4.27
N ASN A 119 -5.10 0.91 -5.33
CA ASN A 119 -5.39 0.04 -6.46
C ASN A 119 -4.10 -0.48 -7.11
N ILE A 120 -3.13 0.39 -7.41
CA ILE A 120 -1.83 -0.02 -7.97
C ILE A 120 -1.10 -1.00 -7.05
N MET A 121 -1.10 -0.76 -5.73
CA MET A 121 -0.48 -1.69 -4.78
C MET A 121 -1.16 -3.04 -4.79
N ILE A 122 -2.49 -3.08 -4.82
CA ILE A 122 -3.26 -4.33 -4.79
C ILE A 122 -3.11 -5.09 -6.10
N THR A 123 -3.22 -4.41 -7.25
CA THR A 123 -2.98 -5.08 -8.53
C THR A 123 -1.54 -5.60 -8.67
N THR A 124 -0.57 -5.00 -7.98
CA THR A 124 0.80 -5.53 -7.86
C THR A 124 0.83 -6.88 -7.12
N ILE A 125 -0.03 -7.08 -6.11
CA ILE A 125 -0.15 -8.33 -5.34
C ILE A 125 -0.62 -9.47 -6.25
N HIS A 126 -1.70 -9.23 -6.99
CA HIS A 126 -2.33 -10.22 -7.88
C HIS A 126 -1.62 -10.33 -9.23
N MET A 127 -0.59 -9.51 -9.48
CA MET A 127 0.20 -9.49 -10.73
C MET A 127 -0.60 -9.28 -12.02
N ASN A 128 -1.78 -8.67 -11.91
CA ASN A 128 -2.74 -8.60 -13.01
C ASN A 128 -2.79 -7.23 -13.71
N ASP A 129 -1.87 -6.31 -13.41
CA ASP A 129 -1.89 -4.97 -14.01
C ASP A 129 -0.54 -4.58 -14.65
N TYR A 130 -0.58 -4.40 -15.97
CA TYR A 130 0.52 -3.87 -16.78
C TYR A 130 0.27 -2.42 -17.21
N SER A 131 -0.65 -1.71 -16.54
CA SER A 131 -0.99 -0.33 -16.84
C SER A 131 0.24 0.60 -16.81
N TRP A 132 0.13 1.70 -17.54
CA TRP A 132 1.14 2.76 -17.52
C TRP A 132 1.37 3.30 -16.11
N GLY A 133 0.30 3.43 -15.31
CA GLY A 133 0.36 3.89 -13.92
C GLY A 133 1.24 2.97 -13.06
N PHE A 134 0.98 1.67 -13.10
CA PHE A 134 1.84 0.68 -12.43
C PHE A 134 3.29 0.76 -12.92
N SER A 135 3.48 0.73 -14.24
CA SER A 135 4.82 0.78 -14.85
C SER A 135 5.65 2.00 -14.45
N LYS A 136 5.00 3.13 -14.17
CA LYS A 136 5.64 4.37 -13.73
C LYS A 136 5.99 4.35 -12.24
N MET A 137 5.23 3.62 -11.43
CA MET A 137 5.50 3.49 -9.99
C MET A 137 6.60 2.49 -9.68
N VAL A 138 6.91 1.53 -10.55
CA VAL A 138 7.98 0.54 -10.29
C VAL A 138 9.38 1.18 -10.32
N ILE A 139 10.06 1.21 -9.18
CA ILE A 139 11.45 1.67 -9.03
C ILE A 139 12.43 0.52 -9.30
N LYS A 140 12.15 -0.66 -8.75
CA LYS A 140 13.02 -1.84 -8.82
C LYS A 140 12.20 -3.12 -8.75
N GLY A 141 12.62 -4.16 -9.47
CA GLY A 141 11.93 -5.46 -9.52
C GLY A 141 11.55 -5.83 -10.95
N LYS A 142 11.18 -7.09 -11.18
CA LYS A 142 10.62 -7.51 -12.46
C LYS A 142 9.16 -7.06 -12.56
N LYS A 143 8.75 -6.58 -13.74
CA LYS A 143 7.35 -6.27 -14.06
C LYS A 143 6.49 -7.53 -14.27
N SER A 144 7.12 -8.67 -14.51
CA SER A 144 6.44 -9.96 -14.67
C SER A 144 7.10 -10.99 -13.75
N PHE A 145 6.35 -11.46 -12.77
CA PHE A 145 6.57 -12.76 -12.17
C PHE A 145 5.76 -13.79 -12.97
N GLU A 146 5.88 -15.08 -12.63
CA GLU A 146 5.07 -16.14 -13.27
C GLU A 146 3.59 -15.77 -13.18
N GLN A 147 2.87 -15.86 -14.30
CA GLN A 147 1.42 -15.62 -14.32
C GLN A 147 0.74 -16.54 -13.29
N ASP A 148 -0.28 -16.03 -12.60
CA ASP A 148 -1.15 -16.76 -11.66
C ASP A 148 -0.73 -16.84 -10.16
N PHE A 149 0.14 -15.96 -9.66
CA PHE A 149 0.37 -15.88 -8.20
C PHE A 149 -0.85 -15.30 -7.47
N CYS A 150 -1.55 -16.14 -6.72
CA CYS A 150 -2.61 -15.74 -5.79
C CYS A 150 -2.15 -16.04 -4.36
N PRO A 151 -1.86 -15.02 -3.52
CA PRO A 151 -1.40 -15.24 -2.16
C PRO A 151 -2.52 -15.79 -1.27
N ASN A 152 -2.28 -16.85 -0.52
CA ASN A 152 -3.20 -17.28 0.56
C ASN A 152 -3.23 -16.26 1.71
N LEU A 153 -2.15 -15.51 1.90
CA LEU A 153 -1.96 -14.58 3.00
C LEU A 153 -1.29 -13.28 2.52
N ILE A 154 -1.85 -12.14 2.90
CA ILE A 154 -1.29 -10.82 2.65
C ILE A 154 -0.89 -10.21 4.00
N ILE A 155 0.36 -9.78 4.13
CA ILE A 155 0.91 -9.23 5.37
C ILE A 155 1.35 -7.79 5.13
N PHE A 156 0.67 -6.83 5.75
CA PHE A 156 1.08 -5.43 5.76
C PHE A 156 2.04 -5.15 6.92
N THR A 157 3.13 -4.46 6.63
CA THR A 157 4.11 -4.01 7.63
C THR A 157 4.43 -2.52 7.47
N GLY A 158 5.15 -1.94 8.43
CA GLY A 158 5.53 -0.54 8.39
C GLY A 158 4.37 0.37 8.81
N ILE A 159 4.17 1.48 8.10
CA ILE A 159 3.16 2.49 8.51
C ILE A 159 1.72 1.96 8.50
N ALA A 160 1.46 0.91 7.74
CA ALA A 160 0.16 0.23 7.71
C ALA A 160 -0.30 -0.18 9.11
N SER A 161 0.63 -0.63 9.97
CA SER A 161 0.35 -1.01 11.35
C SER A 161 -0.23 0.11 12.21
N LYS A 162 0.10 1.37 11.88
CA LYS A 162 -0.41 2.55 12.57
C LYS A 162 -1.82 2.93 12.10
N TYR A 163 -2.14 2.70 10.82
CA TYR A 163 -3.27 3.37 10.17
C TYR A 163 -4.29 2.51 9.43
N ILE A 164 -3.97 1.27 9.08
CA ILE A 164 -4.84 0.47 8.20
C ILE A 164 -6.22 0.20 8.79
N PHE A 165 -6.35 0.13 10.12
CA PHE A 165 -7.64 0.00 10.81
C PHE A 165 -8.14 1.30 11.43
N ASN A 166 -7.45 2.42 11.19
CA ASN A 166 -7.82 3.70 11.77
C ASN A 166 -9.01 4.30 11.00
N LYS A 167 -10.14 4.50 11.67
CA LYS A 167 -11.36 5.11 11.12
C LYS A 167 -11.48 6.60 11.39
N ASN A 168 -10.46 7.24 11.96
CA ASN A 168 -10.47 8.66 12.24
C ASN A 168 -10.43 9.45 10.92
N GLU A 169 -11.43 10.32 10.73
CA GLU A 169 -11.54 11.19 9.57
C GLU A 169 -11.30 12.68 9.90
N GLU A 170 -11.23 13.03 11.19
CA GLU A 170 -11.20 14.44 11.64
C GLU A 170 -9.85 15.12 11.39
N ASN A 171 -8.74 14.38 11.43
CA ASN A 171 -7.41 14.96 11.20
C ASN A 171 -6.48 14.03 10.41
N VAL A 172 -6.92 13.71 9.19
CA VAL A 172 -6.22 12.75 8.31
C VAL A 172 -4.83 13.21 7.85
N PHE A 173 -4.48 14.50 8.04
CA PHE A 173 -3.18 15.07 7.69
C PHE A 173 -2.29 15.36 8.91
N ALA A 174 -2.62 14.85 10.10
CA ALA A 174 -1.89 15.13 11.34
C ALA A 174 -0.38 14.84 11.27
N ASP A 175 0.02 13.79 10.54
CA ASP A 175 1.42 13.39 10.35
C ASP A 175 2.14 14.18 9.24
N GLY A 176 1.46 15.18 8.66
CA GLY A 176 1.97 16.04 7.61
C GLY A 176 2.15 15.34 6.26
N ASN A 177 1.41 14.25 6.03
CA ASN A 177 1.56 13.38 4.87
C ASN A 177 0.26 12.60 4.60
N ILE A 178 0.24 11.76 3.56
CA ILE A 178 -0.98 11.06 3.11
C ILE A 178 -1.17 9.66 3.72
N GLY A 179 -0.28 9.24 4.63
CA GLY A 179 -0.19 7.86 5.10
C GLY A 179 -1.47 7.32 5.72
N MET A 180 -2.22 8.14 6.46
CA MET A 180 -3.49 7.70 7.07
C MET A 180 -4.54 7.38 6.01
N LEU A 181 -4.77 8.31 5.06
CA LEU A 181 -5.72 8.09 3.96
C LEU A 181 -5.29 6.93 3.07
N LEU A 182 -3.98 6.80 2.78
CA LEU A 182 -3.47 5.69 1.98
C LEU A 182 -3.82 4.35 2.62
N CYS A 183 -3.56 4.19 3.91
CA CYS A 183 -3.85 2.94 4.62
C CYS A 183 -5.36 2.68 4.75
N GLN A 184 -6.17 3.73 4.95
CA GLN A 184 -7.63 3.62 4.94
C GLN A 184 -8.16 3.11 3.60
N GLU A 185 -7.66 3.63 2.48
CA GLU A 185 -8.10 3.19 1.15
C GLU A 185 -7.64 1.77 0.81
N ILE A 186 -6.46 1.34 1.28
CA ILE A 186 -6.04 -0.07 1.20
C ILE A 186 -7.04 -0.95 1.93
N ASN A 187 -7.40 -0.60 3.17
CA ASN A 187 -8.36 -1.38 3.96
C ASN A 187 -9.77 -1.39 3.36
N ASN A 188 -10.21 -0.27 2.78
CA ASN A 188 -11.51 -0.19 2.11
C ASN A 188 -11.56 -1.07 0.86
N TYR A 189 -10.46 -1.19 0.14
CA TYR A 189 -10.37 -2.08 -1.02
C TYR A 189 -10.48 -3.54 -0.57
N SER A 190 -9.76 -3.94 0.49
CA SER A 190 -9.84 -5.30 1.07
C SER A 190 -11.24 -5.69 1.58
N ILE A 191 -12.13 -4.73 1.83
CA ILE A 191 -13.50 -4.97 2.30
C ILE A 191 -14.50 -5.10 1.13
N ASN A 192 -14.25 -4.38 0.04
CA ASN A 192 -15.17 -4.31 -1.11
C ASN A 192 -14.76 -5.19 -2.29
N ALA A 193 -13.55 -5.79 -2.24
CA ALA A 193 -13.13 -6.89 -3.10
C ALA A 193 -13.75 -8.21 -2.63
#